data_AF-A0A7C7UAM4-F1
#
_entry.id   AF-A0A7C7UAM4-F1
#
_cell.length_a   1.000
_cell.length_b   1.000
_cell.length_c   1.000
_cell.angle_alpha   90.00
_cell.angle_beta   90.00
_cell.angle_gamma   90.00
#
_symmetry.space_group_name_H-M   'P 1'
#
loop_
_entity.id
_entity.type
_entity.pdbx_description
1 polymer ?
#
loop_
_entity_poly.entity_id
_entity_poly.type
_entity_poly.pdbx_seq_one_letter_code
_entity_poly.pdbx_strand_id
1 'polypeptide(L)'
;MSGMTDSSTDEPGFRLLTAALVLMLLLQLLRLGGQWNSLALSVVGAIVLAAGFWRVNRHPLAFWTALLLLFLAVGGGWLISEQGSSDVVGSPFRAPFLLFVAASVLRQVLNSKRVTEDTLLGSVCAYILLGLAFGSAYEAVEFFSPGAIAGIDANAAGRVFSTVTYFSFVTLTTLGYGDLYPVHPFCQSLAIVESVVGVLFPSLIVARIIGIQAAEGPRSFSQRESKWTREALVARILFVFLPVAVLVLPWARQTSWGSIVVGGMFWLMVIAGVNFVSGRRVVLVVVVSLAVVAEGLRIVAEDFVVVSVIFEVVLITLIVGRMSLWCFRQRRATTSVILSAACIYWLIGIGFAQVYELVNKLVPGAIVGSGQHPLGKMLYFSFMTLTTTGYGDFTPAIGLTRTLASLEAFVGIFYPSIVIAKLVSLYGVRE
;
A
#
# COMPACT_ATOMS: atom_id res chain seq x y z
N MET A 1 15.50 -22.75 51.19
CA MET A 1 15.82 -21.31 51.14
C MET A 1 16.58 -21.04 49.85
N SER A 2 16.05 -20.10 49.05
CA SER A 2 16.73 -19.37 47.95
C SER A 2 17.19 -20.20 46.74
N GLY A 3 16.73 -19.98 45.50
CA GLY A 3 16.00 -18.85 44.96
C GLY A 3 15.54 -19.20 43.55
N MET A 4 14.22 -19.29 43.40
CA MET A 4 13.52 -19.42 42.14
C MET A 4 13.01 -18.02 41.80
N THR A 5 13.85 -17.24 41.13
CA THR A 5 13.48 -15.93 40.55
C THR A 5 14.26 -15.75 39.26
N ASP A 6 13.84 -16.45 38.20
CA ASP A 6 14.03 -15.94 36.85
C ASP A 6 12.66 -15.41 36.40
N SER A 7 12.26 -14.32 37.05
CA SER A 7 11.09 -13.55 36.65
C SER A 7 11.45 -12.80 35.38
N SER A 8 11.05 -13.37 34.24
CA SER A 8 10.50 -12.66 33.08
C SER A 8 10.88 -11.18 33.03
N THR A 9 12.07 -10.86 32.53
CA THR A 9 12.28 -9.58 31.85
C THR A 9 11.80 -9.71 30.40
N ASP A 10 10.58 -10.24 30.23
CA ASP A 10 9.81 -10.04 29.02
C ASP A 10 9.46 -8.56 29.02
N GLU A 11 10.12 -7.74 28.20
CA GLU A 11 9.63 -6.38 27.96
C GLU A 11 8.32 -6.48 27.15
N PRO A 12 7.11 -6.32 27.73
CA PRO A 12 5.86 -6.50 27.02
C PRO A 12 5.35 -5.10 26.63
N GLY A 13 5.75 -4.61 25.46
CA GLY A 13 5.48 -3.23 25.05
C GLY A 13 4.25 -3.04 24.19
N PHE A 14 3.91 -4.04 23.38
CA PHE A 14 2.85 -3.89 22.39
C PHE A 14 1.46 -4.01 22.99
N ARG A 15 1.29 -4.68 24.14
CA ARG A 15 0.00 -4.79 24.83
C ARG A 15 -0.60 -3.42 25.17
N LEU A 16 0.19 -2.51 25.74
CA LEU A 16 -0.29 -1.16 26.08
C LEU A 16 -0.64 -0.35 24.83
N LEU A 17 0.21 -0.40 23.79
CA LEU A 17 -0.04 0.31 22.54
C LEU A 17 -1.29 -0.23 21.83
N THR A 18 -1.44 -1.56 21.78
CA THR A 18 -2.62 -2.22 21.20
C THR A 18 -3.87 -1.82 21.97
N ALA A 19 -3.83 -1.87 23.31
CA ALA A 19 -4.94 -1.47 24.15
C ALA A 19 -5.32 0.00 23.94
N ALA A 20 -4.34 0.90 23.83
CA ALA A 20 -4.58 2.32 23.57
C ALA A 20 -5.20 2.55 22.18
N LEU A 21 -4.74 1.83 21.15
CA LEU A 21 -5.30 1.88 19.80
C LEU A 21 -6.73 1.34 19.74
N VAL A 22 -6.98 0.19 20.39
CA VAL A 22 -8.34 -0.38 20.47
C VAL A 22 -9.25 0.57 21.23
N LEU A 23 -8.79 1.14 22.35
CA LEU A 23 -9.55 2.15 23.08
C LEU A 23 -9.83 3.37 22.21
N MET A 24 -8.86 3.84 21.41
CA MET A 24 -9.06 4.94 20.46
C MET A 24 -10.20 4.63 19.47
N LEU A 25 -10.20 3.44 18.87
CA LEU A 25 -11.26 3.01 17.95
C LEU A 25 -12.61 2.87 18.65
N LEU A 26 -12.64 2.34 19.88
CA LEU A 26 -13.86 2.22 20.68
C LEU A 26 -14.42 3.59 21.08
N LEU A 27 -13.56 4.56 21.40
CA LEU A 27 -13.97 5.94 21.67
C LEU A 27 -14.61 6.59 20.44
N GLN A 28 -14.09 6.31 19.24
CA GLN A 28 -14.73 6.75 17.98
C GLN A 28 -16.13 6.11 17.81
N LEU A 29 -16.33 4.87 18.24
CA LEU A 29 -17.63 4.19 18.21
C LEU A 29 -18.61 4.75 19.25
N LEU A 30 -18.13 5.13 20.44
CA LEU A 30 -18.96 5.58 21.56
C LEU A 30 -19.61 6.95 21.33
N ARG A 31 -19.18 7.70 20.29
CA ARG A 31 -19.83 8.94 19.82
C ARG A 31 -20.27 9.87 20.95
N LEU A 32 -19.41 10.03 21.96
CA LEU A 32 -19.71 10.97 23.04
C LEU A 32 -19.83 12.37 22.38
N GLY A 33 -20.99 13.00 22.46
CA GLY A 33 -21.19 14.32 21.88
C GLY A 33 -20.35 15.37 22.61
N GLY A 34 -19.83 16.36 21.88
CA GLY A 34 -19.21 17.56 22.46
C GLY A 34 -17.68 17.50 22.67
N GLN A 35 -17.16 18.54 23.32
CA GLN A 35 -15.73 18.79 23.58
C GLN A 35 -15.00 17.63 24.29
N TRP A 36 -15.73 16.77 25.00
CA TRP A 36 -15.16 15.67 25.76
C TRP A 36 -14.63 14.54 24.87
N ASN A 37 -15.22 14.35 23.68
CA ASN A 37 -14.76 13.34 22.74
C ASN A 37 -13.52 13.77 21.97
N SER A 38 -13.46 15.03 21.52
CA SER A 38 -12.25 15.57 20.89
C SER A 38 -11.08 15.62 21.87
N LEU A 39 -11.33 15.97 23.13
CA LEU A 39 -10.32 15.93 24.19
C LEU A 39 -9.86 14.49 24.50
N ALA A 40 -10.79 13.54 24.64
CA ALA A 40 -10.46 12.13 24.86
C ALA A 40 -9.64 11.54 23.69
N LEU A 41 -10.03 11.81 22.44
CA LEU A 41 -9.29 11.39 21.25
C LEU A 41 -7.92 12.06 21.15
N SER A 42 -7.79 13.33 21.55
CA SER A 42 -6.51 14.03 21.59
C SER A 42 -5.56 13.45 22.64
N VAL A 43 -6.09 13.12 23.83
CA VAL A 43 -5.30 12.50 24.92
C VAL A 43 -4.89 11.09 24.54
N VAL A 44 -5.82 10.25 24.08
CA VAL A 44 -5.51 8.87 23.66
C VAL A 44 -4.59 8.88 22.45
N GLY A 45 -4.82 9.78 21.49
CA GLY A 45 -3.91 10.05 20.39
C GLY A 45 -2.51 10.34 20.93
N ALA A 46 -2.35 11.35 21.78
CA ALA A 46 -1.06 11.71 22.38
C ALA A 46 -0.39 10.56 23.13
N ILE A 47 -1.16 9.70 23.83
CA ILE A 47 -0.65 8.49 24.47
C ILE A 47 -0.13 7.49 23.44
N VAL A 48 -0.87 7.24 22.35
CA VAL A 48 -0.43 6.40 21.23
C VAL A 48 0.83 6.98 20.60
N LEU A 49 0.90 8.31 20.41
CA LEU A 49 2.06 8.99 19.84
C LEU A 49 3.29 8.86 20.77
N ALA A 50 3.11 9.08 22.07
CA ALA A 50 4.15 8.97 23.08
C ALA A 50 4.64 7.53 23.29
N ALA A 51 3.73 6.55 23.32
CA ALA A 51 4.05 5.13 23.44
C ALA A 51 4.79 4.62 22.19
N GLY A 52 4.34 5.03 21.00
CA GLY A 52 5.06 4.78 19.76
C GLY A 52 6.46 5.36 19.80
N PHE A 53 6.59 6.64 20.14
CA PHE A 53 7.85 7.37 20.25
C PHE A 53 8.85 6.72 21.21
N TRP A 54 8.42 6.36 22.42
CA TRP A 54 9.28 5.76 23.44
C TRP A 54 9.89 4.44 22.97
N ARG A 55 9.19 3.72 22.07
CA ARG A 55 9.66 2.45 21.49
C ARG A 55 10.55 2.61 20.26
N VAL A 56 10.45 3.68 19.48
CA VAL A 56 11.32 3.93 18.31
C VAL A 56 12.79 4.20 18.72
N ASN A 57 13.06 4.42 20.00
CA ASN A 57 14.26 5.11 20.42
C ASN A 57 15.52 4.21 20.53
N ARG A 58 16.32 4.20 19.45
CA ARG A 58 17.77 3.86 19.47
C ARG A 58 18.65 4.87 18.71
N HIS A 59 18.09 5.84 17.97
CA HIS A 59 18.87 6.78 17.11
C HIS A 59 18.38 8.25 17.22
N PRO A 60 19.27 9.23 17.43
CA PRO A 60 18.88 10.63 17.76
C PRO A 60 18.14 11.37 16.64
N LEU A 61 18.37 11.04 15.36
CA LEU A 61 17.65 11.66 14.23
C LEU A 61 16.16 11.26 14.16
N ALA A 62 15.85 10.01 14.53
CA ALA A 62 14.46 9.52 14.58
C ALA A 62 13.68 10.20 15.71
N PHE A 63 14.37 10.56 16.80
CA PHE A 63 13.81 11.31 17.92
C PHE A 63 13.39 12.73 17.51
N TRP A 64 14.30 13.50 16.90
CA TRP A 64 13.99 14.88 16.50
C TRP A 64 12.92 14.97 15.40
N THR A 65 12.92 14.04 14.45
CA THR A 65 11.89 13.98 13.40
C THR A 65 10.51 13.65 13.96
N ALA A 66 10.41 12.67 14.87
CA ALA A 66 9.14 12.34 15.52
C ALA A 66 8.64 13.45 16.46
N LEU A 67 9.54 14.11 17.20
CA LEU A 67 9.19 15.24 18.07
C LEU A 67 8.70 16.45 17.25
N LEU A 68 9.35 16.76 16.13
CA LEU A 68 8.93 17.81 15.21
C LEU A 68 7.53 17.50 14.63
N LEU A 69 7.31 16.28 14.15
CA LEU A 69 6.02 15.88 13.59
C LEU A 69 4.91 15.85 14.65
N LEU A 70 5.20 15.42 15.88
CA LEU A 70 4.28 15.48 17.02
C LEU A 70 3.92 16.93 17.35
N PHE A 71 4.93 17.82 17.42
CA PHE A 71 4.74 19.24 17.67
C PHE A 71 3.91 19.90 16.56
N LEU A 72 4.11 19.56 15.30
CA LEU A 72 3.31 20.08 14.19
C LEU A 72 1.87 19.53 14.22
N ALA A 73 1.69 18.25 14.54
CA ALA A 73 0.38 17.62 14.61
C ALA A 73 -0.48 18.13 15.78
N VAL A 74 0.14 18.42 16.95
CA VAL A 74 -0.56 18.88 18.17
C VAL A 74 -0.55 20.42 18.30
N GLY A 75 0.60 21.05 18.05
CA GLY A 75 0.82 22.48 18.22
C GLY A 75 0.29 23.34 17.08
N GLY A 76 0.24 22.81 15.84
CA GLY A 76 -0.32 23.53 14.69
C GLY A 76 -1.81 23.85 14.84
N GLY A 77 -2.57 22.98 15.51
CA GLY A 77 -4.01 23.18 15.77
C GLY A 77 -4.31 24.27 16.81
N TRP A 78 -3.41 24.49 17.78
CA TRP A 78 -3.60 25.45 18.88
C TRP A 78 -3.22 26.88 18.53
N LEU A 79 -2.24 27.09 17.64
CA LEU A 79 -1.73 28.43 17.29
C LEU A 79 -2.63 29.21 16.32
N ILE A 80 -3.58 28.53 15.66
CA ILE A 80 -4.41 29.10 14.58
C ILE A 80 -5.90 29.18 14.98
N SER A 81 -6.29 28.65 16.15
CA SER A 81 -7.70 28.55 16.55
C SER A 81 -8.22 29.80 17.27
N GLU A 82 -8.69 30.81 16.52
CA GLU A 82 -9.63 31.82 17.05
C GLU A 82 -11.11 31.49 16.73
N GLN A 83 -11.42 30.45 15.93
CA GLN A 83 -12.79 30.15 15.48
C GLN A 83 -13.23 28.67 15.63
N GLY A 84 -12.89 28.01 16.74
CA GLY A 84 -13.57 26.78 17.18
C GLY A 84 -13.44 25.53 16.29
N SER A 85 -12.54 25.53 15.30
CA SER A 85 -12.32 24.42 14.36
C SER A 85 -10.93 23.79 14.55
N SER A 86 -10.57 23.48 15.80
CA SER A 86 -9.21 23.11 16.22
C SER A 86 -8.69 21.76 15.67
N ASP A 87 -9.56 20.88 15.17
CA ASP A 87 -9.17 19.55 14.69
C ASP A 87 -8.61 19.53 13.25
N VAL A 88 -8.84 20.60 12.47
CA VAL A 88 -8.65 20.56 11.01
C VAL A 88 -7.22 20.93 10.57
N VAL A 89 -6.55 21.82 11.32
CA VAL A 89 -5.24 22.38 10.92
C VAL A 89 -4.07 21.41 11.20
N GLY A 90 -4.23 20.44 12.12
CA GLY A 90 -3.24 19.40 12.40
C GLY A 90 -3.27 18.21 11.44
N SER A 91 -4.31 18.09 10.60
CA SER A 91 -4.58 16.93 9.74
C SER A 91 -3.44 16.54 8.77
N PRO A 92 -2.79 17.46 8.02
CA PRO A 92 -1.76 17.07 7.05
C PRO A 92 -0.47 16.56 7.71
N PHE A 93 -0.21 16.91 8.97
CA PHE A 93 0.97 16.46 9.71
C PHE A 93 0.74 15.16 10.49
N ARG A 94 -0.52 14.81 10.76
CA ARG A 94 -0.92 13.57 11.46
C ARG A 94 -0.62 12.32 10.63
N ALA A 95 -0.94 12.34 9.34
CA ALA A 95 -0.71 11.21 8.43
C ALA A 95 0.78 10.77 8.35
N PRO A 96 1.76 11.66 8.05
CA PRO A 96 3.16 11.27 7.99
C PRO A 96 3.71 10.83 9.35
N PHE A 97 3.23 11.41 10.45
CA PHE A 97 3.59 10.96 11.79
C PHE A 97 3.11 9.52 12.06
N LEU A 98 1.83 9.24 11.81
CA LEU A 98 1.27 7.90 12.03
C LEU A 98 1.94 6.86 11.13
N LEU A 99 2.25 7.22 9.88
CA LEU A 99 3.01 6.36 8.97
C LEU A 99 4.43 6.10 9.49
N PHE A 100 5.09 7.11 10.06
CA PHE A 100 6.41 6.96 10.68
C PHE A 100 6.37 6.01 11.90
N VAL A 101 5.36 6.14 12.76
CA VAL A 101 5.18 5.22 13.90
C VAL A 101 4.87 3.82 13.42
N ALA A 102 3.96 3.66 12.45
CA ALA A 102 3.64 2.37 11.83
C ALA A 102 4.89 1.70 11.25
N ALA A 103 5.70 2.44 10.49
CA ALA A 103 6.95 1.95 9.91
C ALA A 103 7.97 1.55 10.98
N SER A 104 8.04 2.28 12.08
CA SER A 104 8.94 1.99 13.19
C SER A 104 8.54 0.73 13.95
N VAL A 105 7.24 0.59 14.27
CA VAL A 105 6.67 -0.64 14.87
C VAL A 105 6.88 -1.83 13.95
N LEU A 106 6.56 -1.68 12.66
CA LEU A 106 6.76 -2.73 11.67
C LEU A 106 8.24 -3.13 11.57
N ARG A 107 9.16 -2.17 11.56
CA ARG A 107 10.60 -2.46 11.56
C ARG A 107 11.03 -3.25 12.78
N GLN A 108 10.45 -2.97 13.96
CA GLN A 108 10.72 -3.73 15.17
C GLN A 108 10.21 -5.17 15.06
N VAL A 109 8.97 -5.36 14.61
CA VAL A 109 8.36 -6.68 14.35
C VAL A 109 9.19 -7.48 13.34
N LEU A 110 9.59 -6.84 12.23
CA LEU A 110 10.37 -7.45 11.16
C LEU A 110 11.82 -7.80 11.56
N ASN A 111 12.35 -7.20 12.64
CA ASN A 111 13.67 -7.52 13.17
C ASN A 111 13.64 -8.56 14.31
N SER A 112 12.46 -8.93 14.81
CA SER A 112 12.36 -9.97 15.85
C SER A 112 12.77 -11.34 15.30
N LYS A 113 13.62 -12.05 16.04
CA LYS A 113 14.13 -13.38 15.64
C LYS A 113 13.26 -14.55 16.10
N ARG A 114 12.29 -14.29 16.98
CA ARG A 114 11.36 -15.28 17.54
C ARG A 114 9.95 -14.77 17.43
N VAL A 115 9.00 -15.68 17.27
CA VAL A 115 7.57 -15.35 17.29
C VAL A 115 7.10 -15.41 18.75
N THR A 116 6.86 -14.25 19.34
CA THR A 116 6.24 -14.10 20.67
C THR A 116 4.87 -13.46 20.55
N GLU A 117 4.06 -13.52 21.61
CA GLU A 117 2.78 -12.80 21.68
C GLU A 117 2.96 -11.30 21.37
N ASP A 118 4.04 -10.70 21.87
CA ASP A 118 4.38 -9.31 21.60
C ASP A 118 4.64 -9.04 20.11
N THR A 119 5.25 -9.97 19.37
CA THR A 119 5.42 -9.81 17.91
C THR A 119 4.10 -9.87 17.14
N LEU A 120 3.14 -10.67 17.61
CA LEU A 120 1.81 -10.74 17.03
C LEU A 120 1.04 -9.44 17.28
N LEU A 121 1.02 -8.98 18.54
CA LEU A 121 0.40 -7.72 18.93
C LEU A 121 1.04 -6.51 18.25
N GLY A 122 2.36 -6.51 18.08
CA GLY A 122 3.07 -5.47 17.32
C GLY A 122 2.66 -5.43 15.84
N SER A 123 2.38 -6.60 15.24
CA SER A 123 1.88 -6.67 13.85
C SER A 123 0.46 -6.12 13.74
N VAL A 124 -0.41 -6.46 14.68
CA VAL A 124 -1.78 -5.91 14.78
C VAL A 124 -1.75 -4.40 15.00
N CYS A 125 -0.90 -3.92 15.91
CA CYS A 125 -0.65 -2.49 16.13
C CYS A 125 -0.29 -1.77 14.82
N ALA A 126 0.68 -2.29 14.08
CA ALA A 126 1.12 -1.69 12.83
C ALA A 126 -0.02 -1.62 11.80
N TYR A 127 -0.88 -2.65 11.73
CA TYR A 127 -2.02 -2.66 10.82
C TYR A 127 -3.08 -1.60 11.19
N ILE A 128 -3.38 -1.45 12.47
CA ILE A 128 -4.30 -0.40 12.95
C ILE A 128 -3.72 1.00 12.70
N LEU A 129 -2.42 1.19 12.95
CA LEU A 129 -1.73 2.45 12.70
C LEU A 129 -1.74 2.82 11.20
N LEU A 130 -1.65 1.83 10.30
CA LEU A 130 -1.79 2.07 8.87
C LEU A 130 -3.19 2.59 8.53
N GLY A 131 -4.26 1.98 9.05
CA GLY A 131 -5.63 2.49 8.87
C GLY A 131 -5.81 3.91 9.39
N LEU A 132 -5.25 4.24 10.56
CA LEU A 132 -5.30 5.61 11.08
C LEU A 132 -4.49 6.60 10.22
N ALA A 133 -3.35 6.17 9.66
CA ALA A 133 -2.52 6.99 8.79
C ALA A 133 -3.23 7.30 7.47
N PHE A 134 -3.85 6.30 6.83
CA PHE A 134 -4.66 6.50 5.62
C PHE A 134 -5.91 7.33 5.91
N GLY A 135 -6.63 7.07 7.00
CA GLY A 135 -7.75 7.91 7.45
C GLY A 135 -7.36 9.38 7.58
N SER A 136 -6.20 9.68 8.18
CA SER A 136 -5.67 11.05 8.28
C SER A 136 -5.28 11.62 6.91
N ALA A 137 -4.79 10.79 5.98
CA ALA A 137 -4.48 11.23 4.62
C ALA A 137 -5.75 11.56 3.81
N TYR A 138 -6.83 10.78 3.96
CA TYR A 138 -8.13 11.10 3.37
C TYR A 138 -8.73 12.38 3.95
N GLU A 139 -8.62 12.57 5.27
CA GLU A 139 -9.04 13.81 5.92
C GLU A 139 -8.31 15.03 5.31
N ALA A 140 -7.00 14.92 5.09
CA ALA A 140 -6.23 15.98 4.47
C ALA A 140 -6.69 16.28 3.03
N VAL A 141 -6.97 15.24 2.22
CA VAL A 141 -7.47 15.46 0.85
C VAL A 141 -8.86 16.08 0.84
N GLU A 142 -9.76 15.62 1.70
CA GLU A 142 -11.11 16.18 1.86
C GLU A 142 -11.07 17.63 2.35
N PHE A 143 -10.09 17.99 3.18
CA PHE A 143 -9.86 19.37 3.59
C PHE A 143 -9.45 20.28 2.43
N PHE A 144 -8.48 19.86 1.61
CA PHE A 144 -8.02 20.65 0.47
C PHE A 144 -9.00 20.66 -0.71
N SER A 145 -9.79 19.60 -0.84
CA SER A 145 -10.79 19.44 -1.90
C SER A 145 -12.09 18.88 -1.30
N PRO A 146 -12.96 19.73 -0.74
CA PRO A 146 -14.26 19.31 -0.20
C PRO A 146 -15.09 18.54 -1.25
N GLY A 147 -15.68 17.41 -0.85
CA GLY A 147 -16.37 16.50 -1.74
C GLY A 147 -15.45 15.57 -2.53
N ALA A 148 -14.21 15.34 -2.07
CA ALA A 148 -13.28 14.41 -2.70
C ALA A 148 -13.70 12.94 -2.51
N ILE A 149 -14.51 12.66 -1.48
CA ILE A 149 -15.14 11.36 -1.21
C ILE A 149 -16.66 11.53 -1.25
N ALA A 150 -17.33 10.73 -2.08
CA ALA A 150 -18.78 10.70 -2.16
C ALA A 150 -19.38 9.98 -0.94
N GLY A 151 -20.56 10.43 -0.50
CA GLY A 151 -21.29 9.86 0.64
C GLY A 151 -20.98 10.50 2.00
N ILE A 152 -20.03 11.46 2.06
CA ILE A 152 -19.82 12.28 3.25
C ILE A 152 -20.92 13.36 3.33
N ASP A 153 -21.65 13.40 4.45
CA ASP A 153 -22.70 14.39 4.70
C ASP A 153 -22.07 15.78 5.01
N ALA A 154 -22.36 16.77 4.16
CA ALA A 154 -21.80 18.13 4.27
C ALA A 154 -22.16 18.85 5.58
N ASN A 155 -23.24 18.45 6.25
CA ASN A 155 -23.65 19.04 7.53
C ASN A 155 -22.98 18.40 8.75
N ALA A 156 -22.11 17.41 8.54
CA ALA A 156 -21.43 16.64 9.57
C ALA A 156 -20.09 17.26 10.00
N ALA A 157 -20.01 18.58 10.17
CA ALA A 157 -18.77 19.36 10.38
C ALA A 157 -17.89 18.99 11.61
N GLY A 158 -18.25 17.96 12.38
CA GLY A 158 -17.41 17.37 13.45
C GLY A 158 -17.20 15.86 13.32
N ARG A 159 -17.52 15.24 12.18
CA ARG A 159 -17.51 13.77 11.97
C ARG A 159 -16.68 13.33 10.77
N VAL A 160 -15.92 14.24 10.16
CA VAL A 160 -15.12 13.93 8.97
C VAL A 160 -14.08 12.86 9.31
N PHE A 161 -13.28 13.07 10.37
CA PHE A 161 -12.22 12.13 10.77
C PHE A 161 -12.73 10.70 11.02
N SER A 162 -13.83 10.52 11.75
CA SER A 162 -14.38 9.19 12.03
C SER A 162 -14.94 8.53 10.77
N THR A 163 -15.55 9.30 9.87
CA THR A 163 -16.11 8.82 8.60
C THR A 163 -14.99 8.38 7.65
N VAL A 164 -13.93 9.18 7.50
CA VAL A 164 -12.79 8.83 6.63
C VAL A 164 -11.91 7.74 7.24
N THR A 165 -11.85 7.64 8.58
CA THR A 165 -11.21 6.50 9.26
C THR A 165 -12.00 5.22 9.00
N TYR A 166 -13.33 5.26 9.08
CA TYR A 166 -14.18 4.13 8.68
C TYR A 166 -13.94 3.74 7.21
N PHE A 167 -13.93 4.71 6.28
CA PHE A 167 -13.61 4.46 4.88
C PHE A 167 -12.25 3.79 4.71
N SER A 168 -11.22 4.27 5.41
CA SER A 168 -9.89 3.65 5.40
C SER A 168 -9.91 2.21 5.88
N PHE A 169 -10.54 1.90 7.02
CA PHE A 169 -10.62 0.50 7.49
C PHE A 169 -11.42 -0.38 6.53
N VAL A 170 -12.51 0.11 5.94
CA VAL A 170 -13.29 -0.61 4.91
C VAL A 170 -12.42 -0.90 3.67
N THR A 171 -11.57 0.04 3.28
CA THR A 171 -10.62 -0.10 2.16
C THR A 171 -9.51 -1.09 2.47
N LEU A 172 -8.80 -0.86 3.59
CA LEU A 172 -7.65 -1.63 4.04
C LEU A 172 -8.02 -3.10 4.30
N THR A 173 -9.23 -3.36 4.83
CA THR A 173 -9.72 -4.72 5.08
C THR A 173 -10.45 -5.32 3.88
N THR A 174 -10.50 -4.63 2.74
CA THR A 174 -11.15 -5.10 1.51
C THR A 174 -12.65 -5.39 1.65
N LEU A 175 -13.32 -4.73 2.59
CA LEU A 175 -14.78 -4.86 2.78
C LEU A 175 -15.56 -4.15 1.67
N GLY A 176 -15.14 -2.93 1.32
CA GLY A 176 -15.69 -2.11 0.23
C GLY A 176 -17.21 -2.04 0.13
N TYR A 177 -17.89 -1.66 1.22
CA TYR A 177 -19.37 -1.59 1.25
C TYR A 177 -20.00 -0.71 0.16
N GLY A 178 -19.26 0.26 -0.40
CA GLY A 178 -19.73 1.14 -1.48
C GLY A 178 -20.61 2.29 -1.02
N ASP A 179 -20.82 2.44 0.29
CA ASP A 179 -21.49 3.59 0.91
C ASP A 179 -20.65 4.87 0.82
N LEU A 180 -19.33 4.72 0.88
CA LEU A 180 -18.34 5.77 0.63
C LEU A 180 -17.39 5.34 -0.48
N TYR A 181 -17.09 6.24 -1.41
CA TYR A 181 -16.14 5.96 -2.49
C TYR A 181 -15.42 7.23 -2.98
N PRO A 182 -14.15 7.11 -3.42
CA PRO A 182 -13.33 8.24 -3.82
C PRO A 182 -13.71 8.74 -5.22
N VAL A 183 -14.08 10.01 -5.32
CA VAL A 183 -14.36 10.67 -6.61
C VAL A 183 -13.16 11.49 -7.10
N HIS A 184 -12.36 12.03 -6.18
CA HIS A 184 -11.17 12.80 -6.52
C HIS A 184 -10.00 11.88 -6.95
N PRO A 185 -9.26 12.22 -8.03
CA PRO A 185 -8.13 11.41 -8.51
C PRO A 185 -7.05 11.09 -7.47
N PHE A 186 -6.72 12.04 -6.57
CA PHE A 186 -5.78 11.77 -5.47
C PHE A 186 -6.34 10.76 -4.45
N CYS A 187 -7.63 10.83 -4.11
CA CYS A 187 -8.27 9.83 -3.23
C CYS A 187 -8.30 8.44 -3.89
N GLN A 188 -8.54 8.37 -5.21
CA GLN A 188 -8.48 7.11 -5.95
C GLN A 188 -7.09 6.50 -5.91
N SER A 189 -6.04 7.28 -6.17
CA SER A 189 -4.65 6.80 -6.05
C SER A 189 -4.30 6.36 -4.63
N LEU A 190 -4.80 7.07 -3.61
CA LEU A 190 -4.57 6.71 -2.21
C LEU A 190 -5.25 5.38 -1.86
N ALA A 191 -6.50 5.19 -2.31
CA ALA A 191 -7.24 3.93 -2.15
C ALA A 191 -6.57 2.75 -2.87
N ILE A 192 -5.96 2.97 -4.04
CA ILE A 192 -5.14 1.94 -4.71
C ILE A 192 -3.98 1.51 -3.82
N VAL A 193 -3.21 2.46 -3.29
CA VAL A 193 -2.07 2.13 -2.42
C VAL A 193 -2.54 1.44 -1.15
N GLU A 194 -3.59 1.95 -0.51
CA GLU A 194 -4.13 1.40 0.72
C GLU A 194 -4.65 -0.03 0.53
N SER A 195 -5.45 -0.29 -0.50
CA SER A 195 -6.01 -1.62 -0.77
C SER A 195 -4.90 -2.66 -1.04
N VAL A 196 -3.86 -2.28 -1.79
CA VAL A 196 -2.69 -3.16 -2.02
C VAL A 196 -1.92 -3.41 -0.72
N VAL A 197 -1.73 -2.38 0.11
CA VAL A 197 -1.14 -2.53 1.45
C VAL A 197 -1.99 -3.45 2.30
N GLY A 198 -3.32 -3.33 2.25
CA GLY A 198 -4.30 -4.14 2.96
C GLY A 198 -4.21 -5.63 2.64
N VAL A 199 -4.02 -5.99 1.37
CA VAL A 199 -3.86 -7.39 0.95
C VAL A 199 -2.45 -7.93 1.24
N LEU A 200 -1.42 -7.16 0.92
CA LEU A 200 -0.03 -7.63 1.03
C LEU A 200 0.47 -7.66 2.48
N PHE A 201 0.04 -6.74 3.35
CA PHE A 201 0.54 -6.66 4.72
C PHE A 201 0.23 -7.94 5.52
N PRO A 202 -1.03 -8.39 5.67
CA PRO A 202 -1.35 -9.61 6.41
C PRO A 202 -0.66 -10.83 5.78
N SER A 203 -0.66 -10.90 4.45
CA SER A 203 -0.03 -11.97 3.68
C SER A 203 1.46 -12.13 4.00
N LEU A 204 2.22 -11.04 3.93
CA LEU A 204 3.67 -11.06 4.15
C LEU A 204 4.04 -11.27 5.63
N ILE A 205 3.24 -10.72 6.56
CA ILE A 205 3.42 -10.94 7.99
C ILE A 205 3.20 -12.42 8.34
N VAL A 206 2.13 -13.03 7.84
CA VAL A 206 1.85 -14.46 8.04
C VAL A 206 2.97 -15.32 7.45
N ALA A 207 3.39 -15.06 6.21
CA ALA A 207 4.50 -15.79 5.58
C ALA A 207 5.79 -15.71 6.42
N ARG A 208 6.10 -14.54 6.98
CA ARG A 208 7.27 -14.33 7.83
C ARG A 208 7.17 -15.08 9.17
N ILE A 209 6.02 -15.00 9.84
CA ILE A 209 5.79 -15.66 11.14
C ILE A 209 5.98 -17.17 10.98
N ILE A 210 5.31 -17.77 10.00
CA ILE A 210 5.42 -19.21 9.71
C ILE A 210 6.87 -19.54 9.31
N GLY A 211 7.52 -18.67 8.53
CA GLY A 211 8.91 -18.83 8.12
C GLY A 211 9.90 -18.88 9.30
N ILE A 212 9.72 -18.04 10.32
CA ILE A 212 10.55 -18.07 11.54
C ILE A 212 10.33 -19.37 12.32
N GLN A 213 9.07 -19.78 12.48
CA GLN A 213 8.75 -21.03 13.20
C GLN A 213 9.31 -22.27 12.49
N ALA A 214 9.28 -22.30 11.15
CA ALA A 214 9.89 -23.37 10.37
C ALA A 214 11.43 -23.41 10.51
N ALA A 215 12.06 -22.24 10.73
CA ALA A 215 13.51 -22.10 10.87
C ALA A 215 14.04 -22.40 12.29
N GLU A 216 13.18 -22.44 13.32
CA GLU A 216 13.55 -22.75 14.72
C GLU A 216 13.90 -24.24 14.98
N GLY A 217 14.05 -25.06 13.92
CA GLY A 217 14.65 -26.40 14.01
C GLY A 217 16.16 -26.40 14.33
N PRO A 218 16.79 -27.55 14.64
CA PRO A 218 18.08 -27.64 15.39
C PRO A 218 19.37 -27.06 14.77
N ARG A 219 19.35 -26.23 13.71
CA ARG A 219 20.58 -25.69 13.11
C ARG A 219 20.38 -24.24 12.65
N SER A 220 20.94 -23.31 13.41
CA SER A 220 20.97 -21.89 13.08
C SER A 220 21.99 -21.61 11.98
N PHE A 221 21.51 -21.39 10.76
CA PHE A 221 22.35 -20.85 9.70
C PHE A 221 22.44 -19.33 9.83
N SER A 222 23.57 -18.86 10.37
CA SER A 222 24.01 -17.47 10.26
C SER A 222 24.50 -17.19 8.84
N GLN A 223 23.59 -17.04 7.87
CA GLN A 223 23.98 -16.76 6.50
C GLN A 223 23.88 -15.26 6.18
N ARG A 224 25.06 -14.65 6.04
CA ARG A 224 25.29 -13.32 5.50
C ARG A 224 24.63 -13.23 4.12
N GLU A 225 23.63 -12.35 3.96
CA GLU A 225 23.19 -11.90 2.63
C GLU A 225 24.45 -11.47 1.85
N SER A 226 24.66 -12.07 0.68
CA SER A 226 25.59 -11.52 -0.31
C SER A 226 25.13 -10.09 -0.61
N LYS A 227 25.90 -9.12 -0.10
CA LYS A 227 25.58 -7.70 -0.17
C LYS A 227 25.54 -7.28 -1.64
N TRP A 228 24.32 -6.98 -2.12
CA TRP A 228 24.00 -6.33 -3.40
C TRP A 228 24.10 -7.18 -4.68
N THR A 229 23.19 -8.15 -4.85
CA THR A 229 22.85 -8.59 -6.21
C THR A 229 22.07 -7.49 -6.91
N ARG A 230 22.29 -7.31 -8.22
CA ARG A 230 21.57 -6.29 -9.04
C ARG A 230 20.05 -6.43 -8.90
N GLU A 231 19.54 -7.65 -8.82
CA GLU A 231 18.11 -7.95 -8.68
C GLU A 231 17.55 -7.43 -7.35
N ALA A 232 18.31 -7.52 -6.27
CA ALA A 232 17.89 -7.04 -4.95
C ALA A 232 17.76 -5.52 -4.90
N LEU A 233 18.66 -4.80 -5.58
CA LEU A 233 18.56 -3.34 -5.72
C LEU A 233 17.32 -2.96 -6.54
N VAL A 234 17.11 -3.62 -7.68
CA VAL A 234 15.97 -3.34 -8.56
C VAL A 234 14.64 -3.63 -7.88
N ALA A 235 14.51 -4.75 -7.15
CA ALA A 235 13.30 -5.07 -6.39
C ALA A 235 12.98 -4.00 -5.34
N ARG A 236 13.99 -3.47 -4.63
CA ARG A 236 13.82 -2.38 -3.65
C ARG A 236 13.38 -1.08 -4.32
N ILE A 237 13.99 -0.74 -5.46
CA ILE A 237 13.63 0.45 -6.23
C ILE A 237 12.18 0.34 -6.70
N LEU A 238 11.80 -0.78 -7.33
CA LEU A 238 10.44 -1.00 -7.83
C LEU A 238 9.39 -0.97 -6.73
N PHE A 239 9.68 -1.60 -5.59
CA PHE A 239 8.73 -1.67 -4.48
C PHE A 239 8.35 -0.29 -3.93
N VAL A 240 9.30 0.66 -3.93
CA VAL A 240 9.04 2.05 -3.54
C VAL A 240 8.47 2.84 -4.71
N PHE A 241 8.99 2.62 -5.91
CA PHE A 241 8.63 3.37 -7.10
C PHE A 241 7.18 3.14 -7.53
N LEU A 242 6.66 1.90 -7.52
CA LEU A 242 5.31 1.60 -8.04
C LEU A 242 4.18 2.29 -7.23
N PRO A 243 4.14 2.24 -5.89
CA PRO A 243 3.16 3.00 -5.11
C PRO A 243 3.30 4.51 -5.31
N VAL A 244 4.54 5.04 -5.28
CA VAL A 244 4.80 6.47 -5.50
C VAL A 244 4.34 6.87 -6.89
N ALA A 245 4.54 6.00 -7.88
CA ALA A 245 4.13 6.26 -9.24
C ALA A 245 2.62 6.50 -9.32
N VAL A 246 1.84 5.60 -8.73
CA VAL A 246 0.38 5.73 -8.68
C VAL A 246 -0.08 7.01 -7.97
N LEU A 247 0.60 7.42 -6.89
CA LEU A 247 0.29 8.66 -6.17
C LEU A 247 0.63 9.93 -6.99
N VAL A 248 1.66 9.88 -7.83
CA VAL A 248 2.10 11.00 -8.66
C VAL A 248 1.26 11.16 -9.93
N LEU A 249 0.61 10.08 -10.42
CA LEU A 249 -0.17 10.10 -11.67
C LEU A 249 -1.25 11.20 -11.73
N PRO A 250 -2.09 11.42 -10.69
CA PRO A 250 -3.09 12.48 -10.71
C PRO A 250 -2.49 13.88 -10.85
N TRP A 251 -1.36 14.12 -10.19
CA TRP A 251 -0.63 15.39 -10.26
C TRP A 251 0.00 15.57 -11.63
N ALA A 252 0.72 14.56 -12.13
CA ALA A 252 1.42 14.62 -13.41
C ALA A 252 0.47 15.05 -14.52
N ARG A 253 -0.75 14.49 -14.55
CA ARG A 253 -1.78 14.79 -15.56
C ARG A 253 -2.30 16.23 -15.57
N GLN A 254 -2.20 16.95 -14.46
CA GLN A 254 -2.64 18.34 -14.38
C GLN A 254 -1.59 19.31 -14.92
N THR A 255 -0.36 18.85 -15.11
CA THR A 255 0.78 19.69 -15.52
C THR A 255 1.11 19.53 -17.00
N SER A 256 1.62 20.58 -17.63
CA SER A 256 2.11 20.55 -19.02
C SER A 256 3.27 19.57 -19.24
N TRP A 257 3.99 19.22 -18.16
CA TRP A 257 5.10 18.26 -18.17
C TRP A 257 4.65 16.82 -17.86
N GLY A 258 3.35 16.59 -17.70
CA GLY A 258 2.79 15.31 -17.29
C GLY A 258 3.12 14.13 -18.18
N SER A 259 3.09 14.32 -19.49
CA SER A 259 3.43 13.29 -20.47
C SER A 259 4.88 12.83 -20.34
N ILE A 260 5.80 13.77 -20.11
CA ILE A 260 7.22 13.49 -19.89
C ILE A 260 7.42 12.71 -18.58
N VAL A 261 6.73 13.12 -17.51
CA VAL A 261 6.79 12.43 -16.22
C VAL A 261 6.28 10.99 -16.36
N VAL A 262 5.11 10.80 -16.98
CA VAL A 262 4.52 9.47 -17.19
C VAL A 262 5.38 8.59 -18.09
N GLY A 263 5.90 9.13 -19.19
CA GLY A 263 6.82 8.40 -20.09
C GLY A 263 8.12 8.01 -19.36
N GLY A 264 8.68 8.91 -18.56
CA GLY A 264 9.85 8.61 -17.71
C GLY A 264 9.59 7.50 -16.70
N MET A 265 8.41 7.49 -16.08
CA MET A 265 7.98 6.43 -15.15
C MET A 265 7.82 5.08 -15.86
N PHE A 266 7.24 5.09 -17.07
CA PHE A 266 7.14 3.90 -17.91
C PHE A 266 8.52 3.33 -18.25
N TRP A 267 9.47 4.17 -18.70
CA TRP A 267 10.82 3.74 -19.01
C TRP A 267 11.58 3.20 -17.79
N LEU A 268 11.41 3.82 -16.62
CA LEU A 268 11.98 3.30 -15.37
C LEU A 268 11.44 1.91 -15.02
N MET A 269 10.12 1.70 -15.17
CA MET A 269 9.49 0.38 -14.98
C MET A 269 10.07 -0.65 -15.96
N VAL A 270 10.25 -0.29 -17.23
CA VAL A 270 10.83 -1.18 -18.25
C VAL A 270 12.29 -1.52 -17.93
N ILE A 271 13.13 -0.52 -17.63
CA ILE A 271 14.54 -0.72 -17.28
C ILE A 271 14.67 -1.66 -16.07
N ALA A 272 13.83 -1.46 -15.07
CA ALA A 272 13.79 -2.32 -13.90
C ALA A 272 13.33 -3.75 -14.27
N GLY A 273 12.28 -3.90 -15.08
CA GLY A 273 11.82 -5.19 -15.58
C GLY A 273 12.88 -5.95 -16.39
N VAL A 274 13.60 -5.26 -17.27
CA VAL A 274 14.67 -5.82 -18.12
C VAL A 274 15.78 -6.46 -17.27
N ASN A 275 16.09 -5.90 -16.10
CA ASN A 275 17.12 -6.48 -15.22
C ASN A 275 16.76 -7.91 -14.75
N PHE A 276 15.47 -8.21 -14.55
CA PHE A 276 15.00 -9.58 -14.25
C PHE A 276 14.97 -10.48 -15.49
N VAL A 277 14.84 -9.90 -16.68
CA VAL A 277 14.78 -10.60 -17.95
C VAL A 277 16.17 -11.08 -18.42
N SER A 278 17.23 -10.36 -18.00
CA SER A 278 18.59 -10.24 -18.55
C SER A 278 19.45 -11.51 -18.77
N GLY A 279 18.94 -12.72 -18.53
CA GLY A 279 19.69 -13.95 -18.78
C GLY A 279 20.01 -14.23 -20.26
N ARG A 280 19.35 -13.58 -21.22
CA ARG A 280 19.61 -13.70 -22.67
C ARG A 280 19.51 -12.34 -23.36
N ARG A 281 20.58 -11.90 -24.04
CA ARG A 281 20.65 -10.61 -24.77
C ARG A 281 19.47 -10.40 -25.73
N VAL A 282 18.98 -11.48 -26.35
CA VAL A 282 17.82 -11.44 -27.26
C VAL A 282 16.57 -10.91 -26.56
N VAL A 283 16.27 -11.36 -25.35
CA VAL A 283 15.04 -10.97 -24.66
C VAL A 283 15.11 -9.50 -24.20
N LEU A 284 16.31 -9.02 -23.84
CA LEU A 284 16.54 -7.60 -23.56
C LEU A 284 16.24 -6.74 -24.80
N VAL A 285 16.78 -7.13 -25.96
CA VAL A 285 16.52 -6.41 -27.22
C VAL A 285 15.03 -6.40 -27.52
N VAL A 286 14.35 -7.55 -27.43
CA VAL A 286 12.90 -7.63 -27.66
C VAL A 286 12.13 -6.70 -26.72
N VAL A 287 12.39 -6.73 -25.42
CA VAL A 287 11.69 -5.90 -24.43
C VAL A 287 11.88 -4.41 -24.68
N VAL A 288 13.12 -3.99 -24.96
CA VAL A 288 13.43 -2.59 -25.27
C VAL A 288 12.77 -2.18 -26.59
N SER A 289 12.84 -3.01 -27.63
CA SER A 289 12.18 -2.73 -28.92
C SER A 289 10.66 -2.60 -28.77
N LEU A 290 10.01 -3.49 -28.02
CA LEU A 290 8.58 -3.39 -27.75
C LEU A 290 8.23 -2.11 -26.98
N ALA A 291 9.04 -1.72 -26.00
CA ALA A 291 8.85 -0.48 -25.24
C ALA A 291 9.03 0.78 -26.11
N VAL A 292 10.05 0.81 -26.98
CA VAL A 292 10.25 1.92 -27.93
C VAL A 292 9.06 2.04 -28.88
N VAL A 293 8.58 0.91 -29.42
CA VAL A 293 7.43 0.90 -30.34
C VAL A 293 6.15 1.33 -29.60
N ALA A 294 5.91 0.81 -28.40
CA ALA A 294 4.74 1.16 -27.59
C ALA A 294 4.65 2.67 -27.34
N GLU A 295 5.73 3.27 -26.82
CA GLU A 295 5.78 4.69 -26.48
C GLU A 295 5.83 5.57 -27.74
N GLY A 296 6.62 5.15 -28.74
CA GLY A 296 6.75 5.88 -30.01
C GLY A 296 5.41 6.00 -30.74
N LEU A 297 4.63 4.92 -30.82
CA LEU A 297 3.30 4.95 -31.41
C LEU A 297 2.35 5.88 -30.65
N ARG A 298 2.46 5.95 -29.32
CA ARG A 298 1.64 6.81 -28.47
C ARG A 298 1.91 8.30 -28.71
N ILE A 299 3.16 8.65 -29.01
CA ILE A 299 3.60 10.02 -29.28
C ILE A 299 3.24 10.46 -30.71
N VAL A 300 3.31 9.55 -31.69
CA VAL A 300 3.15 9.88 -33.12
C VAL A 300 1.73 10.27 -33.49
N ALA A 301 0.71 9.51 -33.07
CA ALA A 301 -0.68 9.85 -33.35
C ALA A 301 -1.66 9.15 -32.39
N GLU A 302 -2.79 9.80 -32.09
CA GLU A 302 -3.86 9.24 -31.25
C GLU A 302 -4.49 7.97 -31.87
N ASP A 303 -4.48 7.86 -33.20
CA ASP A 303 -5.01 6.70 -33.93
C ASP A 303 -4.26 5.40 -33.61
N PHE A 304 -2.98 5.49 -33.21
CA PHE A 304 -2.17 4.32 -32.87
C PHE A 304 -2.28 3.89 -31.42
N VAL A 305 -3.10 4.54 -30.58
CA VAL A 305 -3.14 4.22 -29.15
C VAL A 305 -3.59 2.77 -28.90
N VAL A 306 -4.50 2.22 -29.71
CA VAL A 306 -4.90 0.80 -29.59
C VAL A 306 -3.69 -0.12 -29.79
N VAL A 307 -2.89 0.15 -30.81
CA VAL A 307 -1.69 -0.65 -31.13
C VAL A 307 -0.62 -0.48 -30.04
N SER A 308 -0.40 0.76 -29.58
CA SER A 308 0.50 1.08 -28.46
C SER A 308 0.13 0.27 -27.21
N VAL A 309 -1.14 0.28 -26.81
CA VAL A 309 -1.61 -0.47 -25.62
C VAL A 309 -1.43 -1.98 -25.79
N ILE A 310 -1.61 -2.54 -27.00
CA ILE A 310 -1.31 -3.96 -27.25
C ILE A 310 0.16 -4.28 -26.97
N PHE A 311 1.09 -3.44 -27.45
CA PHE A 311 2.52 -3.60 -27.17
C PHE A 311 2.82 -3.49 -25.66
N GLU A 312 2.16 -2.59 -24.94
CA GLU A 312 2.30 -2.45 -23.48
C GLU A 312 1.81 -3.69 -22.72
N VAL A 313 0.67 -4.27 -23.12
CA VAL A 313 0.13 -5.50 -22.52
C VAL A 313 1.08 -6.68 -22.75
N VAL A 314 1.66 -6.80 -23.95
CA VAL A 314 2.67 -7.86 -24.24
C VAL A 314 3.92 -7.65 -23.38
N LEU A 315 4.39 -6.41 -23.29
CA LEU A 315 5.57 -6.04 -22.53
C LEU A 315 5.41 -6.35 -21.04
N ILE A 316 4.32 -5.91 -20.41
CA ILE A 316 4.07 -6.15 -18.99
C ILE A 316 3.86 -7.63 -18.68
N THR A 317 3.18 -8.36 -19.56
CA THR A 317 3.02 -9.82 -19.45
C THR A 317 4.38 -10.53 -19.47
N LEU A 318 5.29 -10.11 -20.36
CA LEU A 318 6.64 -10.66 -20.42
C LEU A 318 7.44 -10.34 -19.15
N ILE A 319 7.38 -9.10 -18.65
CA ILE A 319 8.06 -8.69 -17.41
C ILE A 319 7.52 -9.52 -16.22
N VAL A 320 6.20 -9.59 -16.04
CA VAL A 320 5.53 -10.36 -14.98
C VAL A 320 5.90 -11.84 -15.07
N GLY A 321 5.84 -12.44 -16.26
CA GLY A 321 6.18 -13.85 -16.45
C GLY A 321 7.63 -14.17 -16.13
N ARG A 322 8.57 -13.32 -16.56
CA ARG A 322 10.01 -13.51 -16.28
C ARG A 322 10.35 -13.26 -14.82
N MET A 323 9.77 -12.24 -14.21
CA MET A 323 9.95 -11.93 -12.79
C MET A 323 9.37 -13.04 -11.90
N SER A 324 8.21 -13.59 -12.29
CA SER A 324 7.62 -14.78 -11.63
C SER A 324 8.54 -15.99 -11.77
N LEU A 325 8.99 -16.34 -12.98
CA LEU A 325 9.92 -17.45 -13.19
C LEU A 325 11.20 -17.31 -12.38
N TRP A 326 11.75 -16.09 -12.27
CA TRP A 326 12.89 -15.81 -11.40
C TRP A 326 12.55 -16.05 -9.93
N CYS A 327 11.43 -15.51 -9.44
CA CYS A 327 10.96 -15.64 -8.06
C CYS A 327 10.75 -17.10 -7.65
N PHE A 328 10.10 -17.90 -8.51
CA PHE A 328 9.82 -19.32 -8.23
C PHE A 328 11.08 -20.20 -8.26
N ARG A 329 12.13 -19.80 -8.97
CA ARG A 329 13.41 -20.53 -9.04
C ARG A 329 14.31 -20.29 -7.83
N GLN A 330 14.01 -19.29 -7.01
CA GLN A 330 14.78 -19.04 -5.80
C GLN A 330 14.63 -20.19 -4.82
N ARG A 331 15.72 -20.52 -4.14
CA ARG A 331 15.80 -21.60 -3.13
C ARG A 331 15.77 -21.09 -1.70
N ARG A 332 15.87 -19.77 -1.50
CA ARG A 332 15.89 -19.14 -0.17
C ARG A 332 14.95 -17.93 -0.16
N ALA A 333 14.27 -17.72 0.96
CA ALA A 333 13.42 -16.56 1.18
C ALA A 333 14.27 -15.35 1.57
N THR A 334 14.81 -14.63 0.58
CA THR A 334 15.51 -13.36 0.82
C THR A 334 14.55 -12.18 0.73
N THR A 335 14.95 -11.04 1.29
CA THR A 335 14.18 -9.79 1.20
C THR A 335 13.86 -9.43 -0.24
N SER A 336 14.79 -9.66 -1.18
CA SER A 336 14.60 -9.39 -2.60
C SER A 336 13.49 -10.24 -3.24
N VAL A 337 13.31 -11.49 -2.80
CA VAL A 337 12.24 -12.37 -3.29
C VAL A 337 10.88 -11.86 -2.84
N ILE A 338 10.77 -11.49 -1.56
CA ILE A 338 9.55 -10.94 -0.98
C ILE A 338 9.15 -9.63 -1.70
N LEU A 339 10.10 -8.71 -1.86
CA LEU A 339 9.85 -7.44 -2.55
C LEU A 339 9.51 -7.66 -4.03
N SER A 340 10.15 -8.62 -4.69
CA SER A 340 9.82 -8.95 -6.08
C SER A 340 8.41 -9.51 -6.21
N ALA A 341 7.98 -10.37 -5.29
CA ALA A 341 6.60 -10.87 -5.28
C ALA A 341 5.59 -9.74 -5.07
N ALA A 342 5.87 -8.80 -4.15
CA ALA A 342 5.03 -7.61 -4.00
C ALA A 342 4.98 -6.75 -5.28
N CYS A 343 6.12 -6.55 -5.96
CA CYS A 343 6.17 -5.81 -7.23
C CYS A 343 5.37 -6.50 -8.35
N ILE A 344 5.40 -7.83 -8.43
CA ILE A 344 4.61 -8.57 -9.42
C ILE A 344 3.11 -8.31 -9.22
N TYR A 345 2.63 -8.25 -7.97
CA TYR A 345 1.22 -7.92 -7.69
C TYR A 345 0.82 -6.54 -8.24
N TRP A 346 1.67 -5.52 -8.04
CA TRP A 346 1.49 -4.20 -8.65
C TRP A 346 1.47 -4.25 -10.18
N LEU A 347 2.40 -4.99 -10.79
CA LEU A 347 2.49 -5.12 -12.24
C LEU A 347 1.29 -5.86 -12.84
N ILE A 348 0.72 -6.83 -12.12
CA ILE A 348 -0.53 -7.50 -12.52
C ILE A 348 -1.67 -6.48 -12.62
N GLY A 349 -1.87 -5.65 -11.59
CA GLY A 349 -2.90 -4.60 -11.62
C GLY A 349 -2.68 -3.59 -12.75
N ILE A 350 -1.44 -3.13 -12.96
CA ILE A 350 -1.13 -2.25 -14.10
C ILE A 350 -1.45 -2.94 -15.45
N GLY A 351 -1.18 -4.24 -15.58
CA GLY A 351 -1.45 -5.00 -16.79
C GLY A 351 -2.96 -5.14 -17.08
N PHE A 352 -3.76 -5.46 -16.06
CA PHE A 352 -5.22 -5.51 -16.21
C PHE A 352 -5.81 -4.13 -16.52
N ALA A 353 -5.32 -3.07 -15.88
CA ALA A 353 -5.73 -1.70 -16.20
C ALA A 353 -5.52 -1.35 -17.69
N GLN A 354 -4.41 -1.77 -18.29
CA GLN A 354 -4.14 -1.59 -19.71
C GLN A 354 -5.09 -2.42 -20.59
N VAL A 355 -5.42 -3.64 -20.18
CA VAL A 355 -6.43 -4.47 -20.86
C VAL A 355 -7.80 -3.80 -20.81
N TYR A 356 -8.21 -3.22 -19.68
CA TYR A 356 -9.46 -2.47 -19.59
C TYR A 356 -9.46 -1.20 -20.44
N GLU A 357 -8.35 -0.46 -20.48
CA GLU A 357 -8.20 0.68 -21.37
C GLU A 357 -8.37 0.26 -22.84
N LEU A 358 -7.74 -0.84 -23.24
CA LEU A 358 -7.88 -1.40 -24.59
C LEU A 358 -9.33 -1.74 -24.92
N VAL A 359 -10.00 -2.48 -24.03
CA VAL A 359 -11.40 -2.88 -24.24
C VAL A 359 -12.33 -1.67 -24.31
N ASN A 360 -12.14 -0.67 -23.44
CA ASN A 360 -12.98 0.53 -23.42
C ASN A 360 -12.73 1.46 -24.61
N LYS A 361 -11.54 1.43 -25.22
CA LYS A 361 -11.26 2.11 -26.50
C LYS A 361 -11.90 1.40 -27.69
N LEU A 362 -11.90 0.08 -27.70
CA LEU A 362 -12.51 -0.71 -28.78
C LEU A 362 -14.04 -0.72 -28.70
N VAL A 363 -14.58 -0.75 -27.48
CA VAL A 363 -16.01 -0.74 -27.19
C VAL A 363 -16.30 0.34 -26.15
N PRO A 364 -16.58 1.58 -26.59
CA PRO A 364 -16.92 2.68 -25.68
C PRO A 364 -18.09 2.31 -24.77
N GLY A 365 -17.92 2.48 -23.46
CA GLY A 365 -18.94 2.14 -22.47
C GLY A 365 -18.89 0.68 -21.98
N ALA A 366 -17.82 -0.06 -22.30
CA ALA A 366 -17.61 -1.41 -21.76
C ALA A 366 -17.49 -1.45 -20.23
N ILE A 367 -17.13 -0.34 -19.60
CA ILE A 367 -17.11 -0.11 -18.14
C ILE A 367 -17.91 1.16 -17.82
N VAL A 368 -18.96 1.02 -17.01
CA VAL A 368 -19.78 2.14 -16.54
C VAL A 368 -18.97 2.99 -15.55
N GLY A 369 -19.13 4.31 -15.58
CA GLY A 369 -18.38 5.26 -14.74
C GLY A 369 -17.03 5.71 -15.33
N SER A 370 -16.56 5.07 -16.40
CA SER A 370 -15.26 5.38 -17.02
C SER A 370 -15.17 6.84 -17.51
N GLY A 371 -16.26 7.39 -18.08
CA GLY A 371 -16.23 8.69 -18.77
C GLY A 371 -15.18 8.72 -19.90
N GLN A 372 -14.73 9.91 -20.31
CA GLN A 372 -13.77 10.10 -21.41
C GLN A 372 -12.28 10.11 -21.00
N HIS A 373 -11.88 9.52 -19.84
CA HIS A 373 -10.47 9.50 -19.41
C HIS A 373 -9.89 8.09 -19.17
N PRO A 374 -8.65 7.79 -19.64
CA PRO A 374 -8.34 6.47 -20.20
C PRO A 374 -7.65 5.49 -19.24
N LEU A 375 -6.66 5.94 -18.44
CA LEU A 375 -5.82 4.99 -17.67
C LEU A 375 -5.89 5.12 -16.13
N GLY A 376 -6.07 6.31 -15.56
CA GLY A 376 -6.10 6.48 -14.10
C GLY A 376 -7.32 5.83 -13.44
N LYS A 377 -8.48 5.97 -14.07
CA LYS A 377 -9.72 5.30 -13.66
C LYS A 377 -9.67 3.79 -13.89
N MET A 378 -8.98 3.34 -14.95
CA MET A 378 -8.81 1.91 -15.23
C MET A 378 -7.83 1.26 -14.26
N LEU A 379 -6.77 1.98 -13.86
CA LEU A 379 -5.89 1.57 -12.75
C LEU A 379 -6.69 1.42 -11.47
N TYR A 380 -7.49 2.42 -11.12
CA TYR A 380 -8.36 2.35 -9.96
C TYR A 380 -9.33 1.16 -10.01
N PHE A 381 -10.08 1.00 -11.10
CA PHE A 381 -10.99 -0.14 -11.28
C PHE A 381 -10.27 -1.49 -11.18
N SER A 382 -9.12 -1.62 -11.84
CA SER A 382 -8.31 -2.84 -11.81
C SER A 382 -7.84 -3.15 -10.40
N PHE A 383 -7.22 -2.21 -9.70
CA PHE A 383 -6.73 -2.46 -8.35
C PHE A 383 -7.86 -2.76 -7.36
N MET A 384 -9.00 -2.04 -7.41
CA MET A 384 -10.16 -2.37 -6.57
C MET A 384 -10.72 -3.77 -6.85
N THR A 385 -10.62 -4.25 -8.09
CA THR A 385 -11.02 -5.61 -8.49
C THR A 385 -9.98 -6.65 -8.04
N LEU A 386 -8.69 -6.39 -8.25
CA LEU A 386 -7.57 -7.25 -7.90
C LEU A 386 -7.44 -7.42 -6.37
N THR A 387 -7.73 -6.40 -5.58
CA THR A 387 -7.72 -6.46 -4.12
C THR A 387 -9.06 -6.89 -3.54
N THR A 388 -10.03 -7.20 -4.39
CA THR A 388 -11.40 -7.57 -4.02
C THR A 388 -12.12 -6.54 -3.13
N THR A 389 -11.72 -5.27 -3.19
CA THR A 389 -12.38 -4.19 -2.45
C THR A 389 -13.69 -3.78 -3.11
N GLY A 390 -13.66 -3.40 -4.39
CA GLY A 390 -14.85 -3.19 -5.24
C GLY A 390 -16.00 -2.35 -4.69
N TYR A 391 -15.87 -1.02 -4.60
CA TYR A 391 -16.95 -0.13 -4.11
C TYR A 391 -18.21 -0.07 -4.97
N GLY A 392 -18.16 -0.54 -6.23
CA GLY A 392 -19.31 -0.54 -7.14
C GLY A 392 -19.54 0.78 -7.89
N ASP A 393 -18.66 1.76 -7.76
CA ASP A 393 -18.66 3.02 -8.50
C ASP A 393 -18.30 2.85 -9.98
N PHE A 394 -17.54 1.80 -10.31
CA PHE A 394 -17.28 1.34 -11.67
C PHE A 394 -17.76 -0.10 -11.85
N THR A 395 -18.47 -0.37 -12.94
CA THR A 395 -19.03 -1.71 -13.17
C THR A 395 -18.87 -2.18 -14.62
N PRO A 396 -18.57 -3.47 -14.85
CA PRO A 396 -18.46 -4.03 -16.19
C PRO A 396 -19.84 -4.14 -16.88
N ALA A 397 -19.99 -3.50 -18.04
CA ALA A 397 -21.26 -3.41 -18.76
C ALA A 397 -21.51 -4.57 -19.72
N ILE A 398 -20.45 -5.20 -20.26
CA ILE A 398 -20.53 -6.23 -21.30
C ILE A 398 -20.00 -7.57 -20.79
N GLY A 399 -20.36 -8.67 -21.47
CA GLY A 399 -19.94 -10.03 -21.09
C GLY A 399 -18.42 -10.17 -20.97
N LEU A 400 -17.67 -9.62 -21.94
CA LEU A 400 -16.20 -9.67 -21.95
C LEU A 400 -15.58 -9.01 -20.70
N THR A 401 -16.01 -7.79 -20.34
CA THR A 401 -15.46 -7.08 -19.17
C THR A 401 -15.85 -7.75 -17.85
N ARG A 402 -17.03 -8.41 -17.78
CA ARG A 402 -17.40 -9.23 -16.61
C ARG A 402 -16.50 -10.45 -16.44
N THR A 403 -16.18 -11.14 -17.54
CA THR A 403 -15.26 -12.28 -17.52
C THR A 403 -13.85 -11.86 -17.14
N LEU A 404 -13.36 -10.74 -17.69
CA LEU A 404 -12.05 -10.18 -17.33
C LEU A 404 -11.96 -9.79 -15.86
N ALA A 405 -12.97 -9.09 -15.33
CA ALA A 405 -13.04 -8.73 -13.91
C ALA A 405 -13.10 -9.95 -12.99
N SER A 406 -13.83 -10.99 -13.41
CA SER A 406 -13.90 -12.26 -12.67
C SER A 406 -12.56 -12.99 -12.66
N LEU A 407 -11.84 -13.00 -13.79
CA LEU A 407 -10.48 -13.55 -13.89
C LEU A 407 -9.50 -12.75 -13.02
N GLU A 408 -9.57 -11.43 -13.06
CA GLU A 408 -8.71 -10.55 -12.27
C GLU A 408 -8.92 -10.77 -10.77
N ALA A 409 -10.18 -10.80 -10.31
CA ALA A 409 -10.49 -11.06 -8.90
C ALA A 409 -9.99 -12.45 -8.47
N PHE A 410 -10.11 -13.47 -9.35
CA PHE A 410 -9.52 -14.78 -9.11
C PHE A 410 -7.99 -14.70 -8.96
N VAL A 411 -7.30 -14.01 -9.87
CA VAL A 411 -5.84 -13.79 -9.75
C VAL A 411 -5.51 -13.04 -8.45
N GLY A 412 -6.32 -12.05 -8.08
CA GLY A 412 -6.22 -11.25 -6.88
C GLY A 412 -6.23 -12.03 -5.57
N ILE A 413 -7.10 -13.05 -5.49
CA ILE A 413 -7.20 -13.93 -4.32
C ILE A 413 -6.09 -14.99 -4.32
N PHE A 414 -5.88 -15.66 -5.46
CA PHE A 414 -4.95 -16.80 -5.51
C PHE A 414 -3.48 -16.37 -5.47
N TYR A 415 -3.13 -15.21 -6.04
CA TYR A 415 -1.75 -14.76 -6.13
C TYR A 415 -1.10 -14.58 -4.75
N PRO A 416 -1.66 -13.79 -3.80
CA PRO A 416 -1.10 -13.66 -2.46
C PRO A 416 -0.95 -15.01 -1.76
N SER A 417 -1.94 -15.90 -1.87
CA SER A 417 -1.90 -17.23 -1.24
C SER A 417 -0.77 -18.11 -1.80
N ILE A 418 -0.58 -18.12 -3.13
CA ILE A 418 0.50 -18.89 -3.78
C ILE A 418 1.86 -18.32 -3.38
N VAL A 419 1.99 -16.99 -3.33
CA VAL A 419 3.22 -16.32 -2.89
C VAL A 419 3.53 -16.68 -1.44
N ILE A 420 2.56 -16.65 -0.53
CA ILE A 420 2.73 -17.07 0.88
C ILE A 420 3.22 -18.51 0.93
N ALA A 421 2.53 -19.44 0.25
CA ALA A 421 2.90 -20.85 0.23
C ALA A 421 4.33 -21.05 -0.29
N LYS A 422 4.71 -20.33 -1.35
CA LYS A 422 6.08 -20.36 -1.87
C LYS A 422 7.08 -19.81 -0.86
N LEU A 423 6.84 -18.62 -0.30
CA LEU A 423 7.75 -18.00 0.68
C LEU A 423 7.94 -18.91 1.90
N VAL A 424 6.87 -19.46 2.45
CA VAL A 424 6.90 -20.43 3.56
C VAL A 424 7.70 -21.68 3.17
N SER A 425 7.49 -22.23 1.97
CA SER A 425 8.25 -23.40 1.51
C SER A 425 9.76 -23.14 1.47
N LEU A 426 10.18 -21.90 1.15
CA LEU A 426 11.59 -21.51 1.10
C LEU A 426 12.24 -21.39 2.47
N TYR A 427 11.46 -21.21 3.53
CA TYR A 427 11.95 -21.29 4.91
C TYR A 427 12.07 -22.75 5.40
N GLY A 428 11.28 -23.66 4.83
CA GLY A 428 11.24 -25.08 5.22
C GLY A 428 12.24 -26.00 4.51
N VAL A 429 12.98 -25.53 3.48
CA VAL A 429 13.96 -26.36 2.77
C VAL A 429 15.16 -26.64 3.65
N ARG A 430 15.21 -27.86 4.20
CA ARG A 430 16.41 -28.49 4.77
C ARG A 430 17.34 -28.85 3.62
N GLU A 431 18.52 -28.24 3.55
CA GLU A 431 19.62 -28.74 2.68
C GLU A 431 20.16 -30.07 3.21
#